data_AF-A0A1E4Y3G9-F1
#
_entry.id   AF-A0A1E4Y3G9-F1
#
_cell.length_a   1.000
_cell.length_b   1.000
_cell.length_c   1.000
_cell.angle_alpha   90.00
_cell.angle_beta   90.00
_cell.angle_gamma   90.00
#
_symmetry.space_group_name_H-M   'P 1'
#
loop_
_entity.id
_entity.type
_entity.pdbx_description
1 polymer ?
#
loop_
_entity_poly.entity_id
_entity_poly.type
_entity_poly.pdbx_seq_one_letter_code
_entity_poly.pdbx_strand_id
1 'polypeptide(L)'
;MEIRVYTIDNNGKLESDSISPIESFGEVPQVGDTLHEGLRGTGVGFYRVEHRYFFQSHPGPGWAIIARKRRPTELDNAVLRAWKDDDEFWGEIDRQEAEERERELRRQLGIDENHNAIPKPKPPRSPKAKKPAARKK
;
A
#
# COMPACT_ATOMS: atom_id res chain seq x y z
N MET A 1 21.84 -16.46 -0.21
CA MET A 1 22.65 -15.90 -1.33
C MET A 1 22.34 -14.43 -1.39
N GLU A 2 23.31 -13.57 -1.66
CA GLU A 2 23.09 -12.11 -1.64
C GLU A 2 23.30 -11.48 -3.02
N ILE A 3 22.66 -10.33 -3.22
CA ILE A 3 22.84 -9.47 -4.38
C ILE A 3 23.43 -8.16 -3.89
N ARG A 4 24.57 -7.80 -4.47
CA ARG A 4 25.25 -6.52 -4.25
C ARG A 4 25.07 -5.67 -5.48
N VAL A 5 24.50 -4.49 -5.33
CA VAL A 5 24.39 -3.52 -6.43
C VAL A 5 25.45 -2.45 -6.25
N TYR A 6 26.13 -2.17 -7.36
CA TYR A 6 27.10 -1.10 -7.50
C TYR A 6 26.58 -0.10 -8.52
N THR A 7 26.82 1.19 -8.26
CA THR A 7 26.51 2.25 -9.21
C THR A 7 27.77 2.83 -9.83
N ILE A 8 27.67 3.27 -11.08
CA ILE A 8 28.74 4.02 -11.75
C ILE A 8 28.37 5.51 -11.72
N ASP A 9 29.26 6.32 -11.15
CA ASP A 9 29.14 7.77 -11.16
C ASP A 9 29.49 8.36 -12.56
N ASN A 10 29.35 9.68 -12.72
CA ASN A 10 29.68 10.35 -13.97
C ASN A 10 31.18 10.29 -14.33
N ASN A 11 32.04 9.92 -13.38
CA ASN A 11 33.48 9.80 -13.55
C ASN A 11 33.92 8.34 -13.81
N GLY A 12 32.98 7.40 -13.92
CA GLY A 12 33.28 5.99 -14.13
C GLY A 12 33.71 5.26 -12.85
N LYS A 13 33.60 5.89 -11.68
CA LYS A 13 33.94 5.28 -10.39
C LYS A 13 32.79 4.37 -9.94
N LEU A 14 33.16 3.16 -9.54
CA LEU A 14 32.25 2.18 -8.98
C LEU A 14 31.99 2.49 -7.49
N GLU A 15 30.73 2.64 -7.11
CA GLU A 15 30.31 2.90 -5.74
C GLU A 15 29.38 1.79 -5.24
N SER A 16 29.59 1.33 -4.01
CA SER A 16 28.68 0.39 -3.36
C SER A 16 27.37 1.09 -3.07
N ASP A 17 26.27 0.51 -3.54
CA ASP A 17 24.95 1.14 -3.46
C ASP A 17 24.02 0.37 -2.52
N SER A 18 23.85 -0.94 -2.71
CA SER A 18 22.97 -1.74 -1.84
C SER A 18 23.41 -3.20 -1.74
N ILE A 19 23.08 -3.82 -0.62
CA ILE A 19 23.26 -5.26 -0.38
C ILE A 19 21.92 -5.79 0.10
N SER A 20 21.41 -6.82 -0.56
CA SER A 20 20.11 -7.40 -0.23
C SER A 20 20.17 -8.92 -0.35
N PRO A 21 19.40 -9.65 0.47
CA PRO A 21 19.25 -11.09 0.29
C PRO A 21 18.53 -11.37 -1.05
N ILE A 22 18.83 -12.50 -1.68
CA ILE A 22 18.27 -12.81 -3.01
C ILE A 22 16.75 -12.83 -3.00
N GLU A 23 16.14 -13.19 -1.87
CA GLU A 23 14.70 -13.25 -1.65
C GLU A 23 14.03 -11.88 -1.75
N SER A 24 14.78 -10.78 -1.60
CA SER A 24 14.27 -9.40 -1.71
C SER A 24 14.30 -8.85 -3.14
N PHE A 25 15.11 -9.44 -4.02
CA PHE A 25 14.89 -9.30 -5.45
C PHE A 25 13.83 -10.34 -5.79
N GLY A 26 12.70 -9.98 -6.40
CA GLY A 26 11.73 -10.98 -6.87
C GLY A 26 12.40 -12.11 -7.67
N GLU A 27 11.67 -13.20 -7.95
CA GLU A 27 12.19 -14.52 -8.34
C GLU A 27 13.33 -14.59 -9.39
N VAL A 28 13.65 -13.51 -10.12
CA VAL A 28 14.69 -13.53 -11.13
C VAL A 28 15.47 -12.20 -11.22
N PRO A 29 16.72 -12.10 -10.71
CA PRO A 29 17.65 -11.02 -11.06
C PRO A 29 18.13 -11.07 -12.53
N GLN A 30 17.66 -12.04 -13.33
CA GLN A 30 17.95 -12.17 -14.76
C GLN A 30 16.96 -11.49 -15.70
N VAL A 31 15.79 -11.02 -15.24
CA VAL A 31 14.79 -10.45 -16.18
C VAL A 31 14.99 -8.93 -16.27
N GLY A 32 15.81 -8.54 -17.25
CA GLY A 32 15.77 -7.18 -17.80
C GLY A 32 16.90 -6.25 -17.35
N ASP A 33 17.21 -5.28 -18.21
CA ASP A 33 18.34 -4.35 -18.08
C ASP A 33 17.99 -3.05 -17.37
N THR A 34 16.87 -3.03 -16.64
CA THR A 34 16.40 -1.85 -15.91
C THR A 34 16.05 -2.24 -14.47
N LEU A 35 16.56 -1.46 -13.51
CA LEU A 35 16.15 -1.51 -12.10
C LEU A 35 15.38 -0.24 -11.76
N HIS A 36 14.29 -0.38 -10.99
CA HIS A 36 13.53 0.73 -10.46
C HIS A 36 13.91 0.99 -8.99
N GLU A 37 14.13 2.27 -8.65
CA GLU A 37 14.50 2.75 -7.29
C GLU A 37 13.40 2.47 -6.26
N GLY A 38 12.15 2.20 -6.69
CA GLY A 38 11.05 1.80 -5.80
C GLY A 38 11.31 0.51 -4.98
N LEU A 39 12.23 -0.35 -5.43
CA LEU A 39 12.74 -1.47 -4.61
C LEU A 39 13.50 -1.01 -3.34
N ARG A 40 13.82 0.29 -3.23
CA ARG A 40 14.79 0.85 -2.26
C ARG A 40 14.19 1.94 -1.36
N GLY A 41 12.87 2.15 -1.41
CA GLY A 41 12.12 2.90 -0.40
C GLY A 41 12.07 4.43 -0.54
N THR A 42 12.93 5.09 -1.33
CA THR A 42 12.84 6.55 -1.53
C THR A 42 13.37 7.01 -2.90
N GLY A 43 12.47 7.57 -3.73
CA GLY A 43 12.82 8.24 -4.99
C GLY A 43 12.32 7.55 -6.27
N VAL A 44 12.05 8.36 -7.30
CA VAL A 44 11.72 7.87 -8.65
C VAL A 44 12.99 7.91 -9.49
N GLY A 45 13.69 6.78 -9.56
CA GLY A 45 14.89 6.64 -10.36
C GLY A 45 14.92 5.32 -11.08
N PHE A 46 15.50 5.35 -12.29
CA PHE A 46 15.73 4.16 -13.08
C PHE A 46 17.23 3.98 -13.26
N TYR A 47 17.66 2.74 -13.21
CA TYR A 47 19.05 2.36 -13.42
C TYR A 47 19.09 1.41 -14.60
N ARG A 48 20.05 1.61 -15.52
CA ARG A 48 20.37 0.62 -16.54
C ARG A 48 21.40 -0.34 -15.98
N VAL A 49 21.16 -1.64 -16.06
CA VAL A 49 22.17 -2.65 -15.73
C VAL A 49 23.19 -2.72 -16.85
N GLU A 50 24.48 -2.59 -16.50
CA GLU A 50 25.58 -2.73 -17.46
C GLU A 50 26.21 -4.11 -17.39
N HIS A 51 26.39 -4.64 -16.18
CA HIS A 51 27.02 -5.94 -15.96
C HIS A 51 26.37 -6.71 -14.82
N ARG A 52 26.41 -8.04 -14.92
CA ARG A 52 26.01 -8.98 -13.88
C ARG A 52 27.10 -10.02 -13.73
N TYR A 53 27.58 -10.22 -12.51
CA TYR A 53 28.58 -11.22 -12.18
C TYR A 53 28.02 -12.14 -11.13
N PHE A 54 28.22 -13.44 -11.31
CA PHE A 54 27.98 -14.42 -10.28
C PHE A 54 29.32 -14.85 -9.67
N PHE A 55 29.50 -14.61 -8.39
CA PHE A 55 30.66 -15.04 -7.63
C PHE A 55 30.32 -16.34 -6.92
N GLN A 56 31.08 -17.40 -7.19
CA GLN A 56 30.87 -18.71 -6.57
C GLN A 56 31.72 -18.91 -5.30
N SER A 57 32.76 -18.10 -5.09
CA SER A 57 33.74 -18.29 -4.01
C SER A 57 34.07 -17.01 -3.23
N HIS A 58 33.97 -17.12 -1.90
CA HIS A 58 34.34 -16.26 -0.76
C HIS A 58 33.96 -14.76 -0.78
N PRO A 59 33.22 -14.27 0.25
CA PRO A 59 32.82 -14.93 1.50
C PRO A 59 31.66 -15.93 1.36
N GLY A 60 31.05 -16.04 0.17
CA GLY A 60 29.98 -16.99 -0.17
C GLY A 60 29.45 -16.73 -1.58
N PRO A 61 28.58 -17.60 -2.13
CA PRO A 61 27.99 -17.37 -3.43
C PRO A 61 27.08 -16.14 -3.42
N GLY A 62 27.19 -15.31 -4.47
CA GLY A 62 26.43 -14.07 -4.57
C GLY A 62 26.49 -13.43 -5.94
N TRP A 63 25.58 -12.49 -6.18
CA TRP A 63 25.53 -11.69 -7.40
C TRP A 63 26.11 -10.30 -7.16
N ALA A 64 26.86 -9.80 -8.12
CA ALA A 64 27.16 -8.38 -8.24
C ALA A 64 26.49 -7.82 -9.49
N ILE A 65 25.73 -6.75 -9.33
CA ILE A 65 25.08 -6.04 -10.41
C ILE A 65 25.69 -4.65 -10.48
N ILE A 66 26.21 -4.28 -11.65
CA ILE A 66 26.70 -2.93 -11.92
C ILE A 66 25.63 -2.20 -12.71
N ALA A 67 25.20 -1.05 -12.22
CA ALA A 67 24.14 -0.27 -12.84
C ALA A 67 24.50 1.22 -12.94
N ARG A 68 23.93 1.91 -13.93
CA ARG A 68 24.09 3.36 -14.11
C ARG A 68 22.75 4.05 -13.98
N LYS A 69 22.67 5.10 -13.17
CA LYS A 69 21.46 5.92 -13.07
C LYS A 69 21.16 6.57 -14.42
N ARG A 70 19.91 6.49 -14.86
CA ARG A 70 19.44 7.10 -16.09
C ARG A 70 18.19 7.93 -15.82
N ARG A 71 17.89 8.85 -16.74
CA ARG A 71 16.61 9.56 -16.69
C ARG A 71 15.47 8.58 -17.02
N PRO A 72 14.30 8.72 -16.35
CA PRO A 72 13.10 8.03 -16.75
C PRO A 72 12.72 8.38 -18.19
N THR A 73 12.23 7.41 -18.94
CA THR A 73 11.64 7.54 -20.27
C THR A 73 10.13 7.65 -20.17
N GLU A 74 9.47 8.00 -21.27
CA GLU A 74 8.00 7.98 -21.33
C GLU A 74 7.42 6.59 -21.06
N LEU A 75 8.10 5.54 -21.53
CA LEU A 75 7.71 4.16 -21.28
C LEU A 75 7.81 3.81 -19.80
N ASP A 76 8.89 4.22 -19.13
CA ASP A 76 9.02 4.00 -17.68
C ASP A 76 7.87 4.65 -16.91
N ASN A 77 7.50 5.88 -17.28
CA ASN A 77 6.38 6.58 -16.68
C ASN A 77 5.04 5.90 -16.98
N ALA A 78 4.87 5.32 -18.17
CA ALA A 78 3.67 4.57 -18.52
C ALA A 78 3.56 3.28 -17.70
N VAL A 79 4.66 2.56 -17.50
CA VAL A 79 4.72 1.37 -16.64
C VAL A 79 4.40 1.74 -15.19
N LEU A 80 4.98 2.82 -14.65
CA LEU A 80 4.67 3.27 -13.29
C LEU A 80 3.20 3.63 -13.10
N ARG A 81 2.55 4.22 -14.11
CA ARG A 81 1.11 4.49 -14.06
C ARG A 81 0.30 3.21 -14.07
N ALA A 82 0.56 2.31 -15.01
CA ALA A 82 -0.13 1.03 -15.08
C ALA A 82 0.02 0.23 -13.78
N TRP A 83 1.23 0.18 -13.23
CA TRP A 83 1.49 -0.46 -11.93
C TRP A 83 0.67 0.16 -10.80
N LYS A 84 0.61 1.50 -10.74
CA LYS A 84 -0.19 2.21 -9.72
C LYS A 84 -1.69 1.92 -9.88
N ASP A 85 -2.18 1.88 -11.12
CA ASP A 85 -3.57 1.59 -11.43
C ASP A 85 -3.93 0.15 -11.01
N ASP A 86 -3.02 -0.80 -11.22
CA ASP A 86 -3.18 -2.19 -10.76
C ASP A 86 -3.21 -2.28 -9.22
N ASP A 87 -2.28 -1.61 -8.53
CA ASP A 87 -2.24 -1.57 -7.05
C ASP A 87 -3.54 -0.96 -6.46
N GLU A 88 -4.06 0.10 -7.09
CA GLU A 88 -5.33 0.72 -6.68
C GLU A 88 -6.52 -0.20 -6.92
N PHE A 89 -6.55 -0.90 -8.05
CA PHE A 89 -7.59 -1.87 -8.37
C PHE A 89 -7.61 -3.02 -7.35
N TRP A 90 -6.48 -3.68 -7.13
CA TRP A 90 -6.39 -4.79 -6.18
C TRP A 90 -6.62 -4.35 -4.74
N GLY A 91 -6.11 -3.17 -4.36
CA GLY A 91 -6.36 -2.60 -3.03
C GLY A 91 -7.83 -2.29 -2.77
N GLU A 92 -8.61 -1.94 -3.81
CA GLU A 92 -10.05 -1.78 -3.68
C GLU A 92 -10.77 -3.13 -3.50
N ILE A 93 -10.38 -4.16 -4.26
CA ILE A 93 -10.92 -5.52 -4.10
C ILE A 93 -10.65 -6.05 -2.69
N ASP A 94 -9.43 -5.91 -2.18
CA ASP A 94 -9.06 -6.34 -0.83
C ASP A 94 -9.90 -5.62 0.24
N ARG A 95 -10.18 -4.32 0.07
CA ARG A 95 -11.05 -3.56 0.97
C ARG A 95 -12.49 -4.10 0.93
N GLN A 96 -13.03 -4.34 -0.25
CA GLN A 96 -14.39 -4.88 -0.41
C GLN A 96 -14.51 -6.27 0.23
N GLU A 97 -13.54 -7.15 0.00
CA GLU A 97 -13.52 -8.48 0.63
C GLU A 97 -13.34 -8.43 2.15
N ALA A 98 -12.59 -7.46 2.67
CA ALA A 98 -12.45 -7.25 4.10
C ALA A 98 -13.75 -6.76 4.73
N GLU A 99 -14.44 -5.80 4.09
CA GLU A 99 -15.75 -5.31 4.55
C GLU A 99 -16.83 -6.40 4.50
N GLU A 100 -16.86 -7.21 3.44
CA GLU A 100 -17.80 -8.34 3.35
C GLU A 100 -17.55 -9.38 4.43
N ARG A 101 -16.29 -9.75 4.67
CA ARG A 101 -15.90 -10.64 5.79
C ARG A 101 -16.29 -10.06 7.15
N GLU A 102 -16.09 -8.76 7.36
CA GLU A 102 -16.48 -8.10 8.61
C GLU A 102 -18.00 -8.11 8.80
N ARG A 103 -18.78 -7.79 7.74
CA ARG A 103 -20.25 -7.83 7.80
C ARG A 103 -20.76 -9.25 8.05
N GLU A 104 -20.16 -10.24 7.42
CA GLU A 104 -20.52 -11.64 7.66
C GLU A 104 -20.21 -12.07 9.09
N LEU A 105 -19.04 -11.72 9.62
CA LEU A 105 -18.68 -12.00 11.02
C LEU A 105 -19.63 -11.32 12.01
N ARG A 106 -20.00 -10.06 11.76
CA ARG A 106 -20.98 -9.32 12.58
C ARG A 106 -22.37 -9.98 12.56
N ARG A 107 -22.81 -10.48 11.39
CA ARG A 107 -24.05 -11.25 11.26
C ARG A 107 -23.99 -12.58 12.02
N GLN A 108 -22.89 -13.32 11.91
CA GLN A 108 -22.70 -14.59 12.62
C GLN A 108 -22.67 -14.40 14.15
N LEU A 109 -22.11 -13.28 14.62
CA LEU A 109 -22.07 -12.92 16.04
C LEU A 109 -23.38 -12.32 16.57
N GLY A 110 -24.40 -12.14 15.71
CA GLY A 110 -25.71 -11.59 16.12
C GLY A 110 -25.67 -10.13 16.58
N ILE A 111 -24.67 -9.36 16.13
CA ILE A 111 -24.55 -7.94 16.43
C ILE A 111 -25.45 -7.19 15.43
N ASP A 112 -26.73 -7.06 15.77
CA ASP A 112 -27.66 -6.21 15.00
C ASP A 112 -27.32 -4.73 15.21
N GLU A 113 -27.20 -3.95 14.12
CA GLU A 113 -26.93 -2.50 14.13
C GLU A 113 -28.04 -1.64 14.77
N ASN A 114 -29.00 -2.24 15.49
CA ASN A 114 -30.23 -1.59 15.93
C ASN A 114 -30.32 -1.30 17.45
N HIS A 115 -29.18 -1.25 18.14
CA HIS A 115 -29.13 -0.82 19.54
C HIS A 115 -28.58 0.60 19.71
N ASN A 116 -29.15 1.57 18.98
CA ASN A 116 -29.02 2.98 19.39
C ASN A 116 -30.21 3.87 19.03
N ALA A 117 -31.43 3.33 18.99
CA ALA A 117 -32.63 4.16 19.08
C ALA A 117 -32.86 4.54 20.55
N ILE A 118 -32.26 5.65 20.99
CA ILE A 118 -32.64 6.31 22.25
C ILE A 118 -34.17 6.56 22.18
N PRO A 119 -34.98 6.04 23.10
CA PRO A 119 -36.42 6.31 23.08
C PRO A 119 -36.64 7.82 23.25
N LYS A 120 -37.23 8.46 22.23
CA LYS A 120 -37.55 9.89 22.27
C LYS A 120 -38.36 10.18 23.55
N PRO A 121 -37.97 11.16 24.38
CA PRO A 121 -38.71 11.47 25.59
C PRO A 121 -40.12 11.94 25.23
N LYS A 122 -41.14 11.36 25.89
CA LYS A 122 -42.54 11.74 25.70
C LYS A 122 -42.73 13.22 26.04
N PRO A 123 -43.47 14.00 25.22
CA PRO A 123 -43.69 15.41 25.51
C PRO A 123 -44.50 15.60 26.79
N PRO A 124 -44.23 16.66 27.58
CA PRO A 124 -44.88 16.89 28.86
C PRO A 124 -46.37 17.19 28.66
N ARG A 125 -47.22 16.54 29.47
CA ARG A 125 -48.66 16.81 29.51
C ARG A 125 -48.90 18.26 29.94
N SER A 126 -49.47 19.06 29.05
CA SER A 126 -49.96 20.40 29.35
C SER A 126 -51.06 20.36 30.44
N PRO A 127 -51.10 21.31 31.40
CA PRO A 127 -52.11 21.32 32.45
C PRO A 127 -53.50 21.62 31.88
N LYS A 128 -54.51 20.83 32.25
CA LYS A 128 -55.93 21.12 31.94
C LYS A 128 -56.35 22.40 32.67
N ALA A 129 -56.71 23.45 31.91
CA ALA A 129 -57.36 24.63 32.44
C ALA A 129 -58.72 24.26 33.10
N LYS A 130 -58.90 24.63 34.37
CA LYS A 130 -60.20 24.54 35.06
C LYS A 130 -61.11 25.66 34.57
N LYS A 131 -62.30 25.31 34.07
CA LYS A 131 -63.37 26.27 33.75
C LYS A 131 -63.86 26.97 35.04
N PRO A 132 -64.14 28.29 35.03
CA PRO A 132 -64.72 28.97 36.18
C PRO A 132 -66.21 28.60 36.35
N ALA A 133 -66.61 28.39 37.59
CA ALA A 133 -67.99 28.09 37.97
C ALA A 133 -68.88 29.35 37.89
N ALA A 134 -70.09 29.17 37.37
CA ALA A 134 -71.09 30.22 37.21
C ALA A 134 -71.64 30.71 38.57
N ARG A 135 -71.74 32.04 38.69
CA ARG A 135 -72.33 32.79 39.82
C ARG A 135 -73.86 32.66 39.76
N LYS A 136 -74.50 32.11 40.81
CA LYS A 136 -75.96 32.19 40.99
C LYS A 136 -76.33 33.46 41.76
N LYS A 137 -77.48 34.01 41.37
CA LYS A 137 -78.16 35.21 41.93
C LYS A 137 -78.60 35.00 43.36
#